data_AF-A0A6B3P234-F1
#
_entry.id   AF-A0A6B3P234-F1
#
_cell.length_a   1.000
_cell.length_b   1.000
_cell.length_c   1.000
_cell.angle_alpha   90.00
_cell.angle_beta   90.00
_cell.angle_gamma   90.00
#
_symmetry.space_group_name_H-M   'P 1'
#
loop_
_entity.id
_entity.type
_entity.pdbx_description
1 polymer ?
#
loop_
_entity_poly.entity_id
_entity_poly.type
_entity_poly.pdbx_seq_one_letter_code
_entity_poly.pdbx_strand_id
1 'polypeptide(L)'
;VRQVTLSDNSQLWLNHNTRVDIAFTPQQRRLVLIQGEILLDSSNDPRPLVIETPSGEVRARHGRISVDYQRNGSYVNAMAGDVYVHPRLGNASRLPSGKGVWMRRAGSSWQWSVQPSRFNNQGWPAP
;
A
#
# COMPACT_ATOMS: atom_id res chain seq x y z
N VAL A 1 9.78 -4.71 -13.11
CA VAL A 1 8.79 -3.74 -12.59
C VAL A 1 8.24 -2.91 -13.74
N ARG A 2 6.98 -2.49 -13.69
CA ARG A 2 6.39 -1.50 -14.62
C ARG A 2 5.99 -0.25 -13.84
N GLN A 3 6.31 0.93 -14.35
CA GLN A 3 5.86 2.20 -13.77
C GLN A 3 4.67 2.77 -14.54
N VAL A 4 3.73 3.38 -13.81
CA VAL A 4 2.54 4.06 -14.33
C VAL A 4 2.36 5.36 -13.56
N THR A 5 2.20 6.48 -14.27
CA THR A 5 1.74 7.73 -13.66
C THR A 5 0.22 7.76 -13.64
N LEU A 6 -0.36 7.99 -12.47
CA LEU A 6 -1.81 8.05 -12.28
C LEU A 6 -2.36 9.44 -12.59
N SER A 7 -3.69 9.56 -12.73
CA SER A 7 -4.33 10.82 -13.09
C SER A 7 -4.23 11.92 -12.01
N ASP A 8 -3.85 11.57 -10.79
CA ASP A 8 -3.56 12.52 -9.71
C ASP A 8 -2.05 12.87 -9.61
N ASN A 9 -1.24 12.45 -10.58
CA ASN A 9 0.23 12.53 -10.62
C ASN A 9 0.98 11.60 -9.64
N SER A 10 0.29 10.70 -8.94
CA SER A 10 0.95 9.64 -8.18
C SER A 10 1.76 8.73 -9.10
N GLN A 11 2.88 8.21 -8.61
CA GLN A 11 3.68 7.21 -9.29
C GLN A 11 3.37 5.82 -8.72
N LEU A 12 2.92 4.91 -9.59
CA LEU A 12 2.58 3.55 -9.23
C LEU A 12 3.53 2.60 -9.95
N TRP A 13 4.26 1.82 -9.18
CA TRP A 13 5.06 0.72 -9.69
C TRP A 13 4.33 -0.60 -9.44
N LEU A 14 4.40 -1.50 -10.41
CA LEU A 14 3.76 -2.81 -10.39
C LEU A 14 4.83 -3.90 -10.53
N ASN A 15 4.84 -4.86 -9.61
CA ASN A 15 5.70 -6.04 -9.75
C ASN A 15 5.07 -7.07 -10.72
N HIS A 16 5.79 -8.15 -11.04
CA HIS A 16 5.31 -9.18 -11.96
C HIS A 16 3.98 -9.78 -11.48
N ASN A 17 3.08 -10.12 -12.41
CA ASN A 17 1.76 -10.69 -12.12
C ASN A 17 0.87 -9.84 -11.20
N THR A 18 1.03 -8.51 -11.25
CA THR A 18 0.18 -7.59 -10.48
C THR A 18 -1.09 -7.25 -11.24
N ARG A 19 -2.23 -7.35 -10.56
CA ARG A 19 -3.53 -6.87 -11.03
C ARG A 19 -4.09 -5.88 -10.02
N VAL A 20 -4.25 -4.65 -10.48
CA VAL A 20 -4.78 -3.54 -9.69
C VAL A 20 -5.79 -2.76 -10.52
N ASP A 21 -6.96 -2.51 -9.94
CA ASP A 21 -7.96 -1.62 -10.54
C ASP A 21 -7.86 -0.24 -9.90
N ILE A 22 -8.02 0.81 -10.70
CA ILE A 22 -7.89 2.20 -10.26
C ILE A 22 -9.27 2.85 -10.34
N ALA A 23 -9.81 3.23 -9.17
CA ALA A 23 -11.15 3.77 -9.02
C ALA A 23 -11.09 5.14 -8.33
N PHE A 24 -10.49 6.12 -9.03
CA PHE A 24 -10.43 7.49 -8.55
C PHE A 24 -11.75 8.19 -8.80
N THR A 25 -12.28 8.84 -7.76
CA THR A 25 -13.49 9.64 -7.81
C THR A 25 -13.21 11.04 -7.27
N PRO A 26 -14.15 12.00 -7.40
CA PRO A 26 -13.99 13.29 -6.74
C PRO A 26 -13.88 13.19 -5.20
N GLN A 27 -14.32 12.09 -4.58
CA GLN A 27 -14.35 11.92 -3.13
C GLN A 27 -13.15 11.13 -2.58
N GLN A 28 -12.55 10.23 -3.35
CA GLN A 28 -11.44 9.40 -2.88
C GLN A 28 -10.54 8.91 -4.02
N ARG A 29 -9.33 8.51 -3.67
CA ARG A 29 -8.39 7.82 -4.53
C ARG A 29 -8.31 6.36 -4.10
N ARG A 30 -8.97 5.46 -4.81
CA ARG A 30 -8.96 4.03 -4.47
C ARG A 30 -8.15 3.22 -5.49
N LEU A 31 -7.24 2.39 -4.98
CA LEU A 31 -6.56 1.33 -5.72
C LEU A 31 -7.04 -0.01 -5.15
N VAL A 32 -7.55 -0.89 -5.99
CA VAL A 32 -8.01 -2.23 -5.58
C VAL A 32 -6.99 -3.25 -6.05
N LEU A 33 -6.11 -3.69 -5.15
CA LEU A 33 -5.09 -4.68 -5.42
C LEU A 33 -5.70 -6.09 -5.31
N ILE A 34 -5.91 -6.69 -6.47
CA ILE A 34 -6.51 -8.03 -6.61
C ILE A 34 -5.44 -9.11 -6.46
N GLN A 35 -4.23 -8.85 -6.97
CA GLN A 35 -3.12 -9.79 -6.95
C GLN A 35 -1.78 -9.05 -7.08
N GLY A 36 -0.74 -9.57 -6.44
CA GLY A 36 0.64 -9.16 -6.64
C GLY A 36 1.07 -8.05 -5.69
N GLU A 37 2.01 -7.24 -6.14
CA GLU A 37 2.69 -6.25 -5.31
C GLU A 37 2.76 -4.90 -6.02
N ILE A 38 2.44 -3.86 -5.27
CA ILE A 38 2.56 -2.47 -5.70
C ILE A 38 3.49 -1.68 -4.79
N LEU A 39 4.12 -0.67 -5.36
CA LEU A 39 4.65 0.47 -4.64
C LEU A 39 3.95 1.71 -5.17
N LEU A 40 3.38 2.50 -4.27
CA LEU A 40 2.76 3.77 -4.58
C LEU A 40 3.58 4.87 -3.92
N ASP A 41 4.00 5.85 -4.72
CA ASP A 41 4.42 7.17 -4.24
C ASP A 41 3.31 8.16 -4.60
N SER A 42 2.51 8.51 -3.60
CA SER A 42 1.28 9.24 -3.83
C SER A 42 1.52 10.74 -3.93
N SER A 43 0.79 11.42 -4.82
CA SER A 43 0.76 12.88 -4.83
C SER A 43 0.13 13.46 -3.57
N ASN A 44 0.43 14.74 -3.34
CA ASN A 44 -0.21 15.53 -2.29
C ASN A 44 -1.60 16.00 -2.74
N ASP A 45 -2.58 15.13 -2.58
CA ASP A 45 -3.99 15.35 -2.94
C ASP A 45 -4.86 15.33 -1.67
N PRO A 46 -5.83 16.25 -1.52
CA PRO A 46 -6.67 16.33 -0.32
C PRO A 46 -7.63 15.13 -0.17
N ARG A 47 -7.94 14.42 -1.25
CA ARG A 47 -8.82 13.26 -1.21
C ARG A 47 -8.12 12.10 -0.51
N PRO A 48 -8.83 11.34 0.35
CA PRO A 48 -8.27 10.18 1.02
C PRO A 48 -7.78 9.16 0.01
N LEU A 49 -6.61 8.58 0.30
CA LEU A 49 -6.03 7.46 -0.42
C LEU A 49 -6.41 6.15 0.26
N VAL A 50 -6.92 5.20 -0.52
CA VAL A 50 -7.27 3.87 -0.07
C VAL A 50 -6.62 2.83 -0.98
N ILE A 51 -5.84 1.93 -0.40
CA ILE A 51 -5.39 0.71 -1.06
C ILE A 51 -6.19 -0.45 -0.48
N GLU A 52 -7.07 -1.04 -1.26
CA GLU A 52 -7.90 -2.17 -0.87
C GLU A 52 -7.26 -3.49 -1.29
N THR A 53 -7.31 -4.48 -0.40
CA THR A 53 -6.98 -5.89 -0.67
C THR A 53 -8.08 -6.78 -0.07
N PRO A 54 -8.14 -8.07 -0.42
CA PRO A 54 -9.04 -9.01 0.28
C PRO A 54 -8.79 -9.12 1.79
N SER A 55 -7.58 -8.77 2.26
CA SER A 55 -7.19 -8.76 3.67
C SER A 55 -7.80 -7.58 4.45
N GLY A 56 -8.11 -6.47 3.77
CA GLY A 56 -8.48 -5.21 4.41
C GLY A 56 -8.05 -3.98 3.59
N GLU A 57 -8.16 -2.81 4.21
CA GLU A 57 -7.81 -1.53 3.60
C GLU A 57 -6.59 -0.89 4.26
N VAL A 58 -5.74 -0.25 3.47
CA VAL A 58 -4.72 0.69 3.93
C VAL A 58 -5.20 2.09 3.56
N ARG A 59 -5.33 2.98 4.55
CA ARG A 59 -5.82 4.35 4.36
C ARG A 59 -4.74 5.37 4.71
N ALA A 60 -4.60 6.40 3.88
CA ALA A 60 -3.62 7.46 4.08
C ALA A 60 -4.11 8.79 3.49
N ARG A 61 -3.44 9.89 3.85
CA ARG A 61 -3.59 11.18 3.15
C ARG A 61 -2.62 11.26 1.97
N HIS A 62 -1.38 10.90 2.21
CA HIS A 62 -0.32 10.72 1.23
C HIS A 62 0.71 9.76 1.82
N GLY A 63 1.63 9.27 1.00
CA GLY A 63 2.76 8.50 1.46
C GLY A 63 3.43 7.70 0.35
N ARG A 64 4.54 7.08 0.74
CA ARG A 64 5.22 6.05 -0.04
C ARG A 64 4.95 4.71 0.60
N ILE A 65 4.13 3.90 -0.07
CA ILE A 65 3.49 2.72 0.51
C ILE A 65 3.69 1.54 -0.42
N SER A 66 4.26 0.43 0.08
CA SER A 66 4.21 -0.85 -0.64
C SER A 66 3.13 -1.75 -0.06
N VAL A 67 2.39 -2.44 -0.92
CA VAL A 67 1.47 -3.50 -0.52
C VAL A 67 1.74 -4.73 -1.37
N ASP A 68 2.14 -5.82 -0.73
CA ASP A 68 2.29 -7.15 -1.34
C ASP A 68 1.15 -8.04 -0.84
N TYR A 69 0.19 -8.32 -1.70
CA TYR A 69 -0.93 -9.20 -1.39
C TYR A 69 -0.59 -10.65 -1.74
N GLN A 70 -0.54 -11.49 -0.70
CA GLN A 70 -0.28 -12.93 -0.81
C GLN A 70 -1.47 -13.74 -0.26
N ARG A 71 -1.41 -15.08 -0.38
CA ARG A 71 -2.54 -15.98 -0.08
C ARG A 71 -3.26 -15.70 1.25
N ASN A 72 -2.53 -15.34 2.30
CA ASN A 72 -3.07 -15.25 3.66
C ASN A 72 -3.03 -13.85 4.28
N GLY A 73 -2.77 -12.81 3.49
CA GLY A 73 -2.62 -11.46 4.02
C GLY A 73 -1.90 -10.51 3.08
N SER A 74 -1.69 -9.30 3.57
CA SER A 74 -1.00 -8.23 2.84
C SER A 74 0.18 -7.74 3.68
N TYR A 75 1.39 -7.79 3.14
CA TYR A 75 2.54 -7.10 3.72
C TYR A 75 2.41 -5.63 3.35
N VAL A 76 2.18 -4.78 4.35
CA VAL A 76 2.07 -3.33 4.18
C VAL A 76 3.32 -2.70 4.74
N ASN A 77 4.00 -1.85 3.98
CA ASN A 77 5.10 -1.03 4.48
C ASN A 77 4.80 0.44 4.23
N ALA A 78 4.78 1.23 5.30
CA ALA A 78 4.70 2.69 5.23
C ALA A 78 6.12 3.25 5.24
N MET A 79 6.66 3.58 4.06
CA MET A 79 8.05 4.07 3.93
C MET A 79 8.13 5.55 4.25
N ALA A 80 7.14 6.31 3.77
CA ALA A 80 6.97 7.73 4.06
C ALA A 80 5.49 8.03 4.34
N GLY A 81 5.22 8.82 5.38
CA GLY A 81 3.86 9.14 5.81
C GLY A 81 3.23 8.01 6.63
N ASP A 82 2.41 8.38 7.59
CA ASP A 82 1.66 7.41 8.39
C ASP A 82 0.47 6.87 7.60
N VAL A 83 0.15 5.61 7.86
CA VAL A 83 -1.05 4.97 7.31
C VAL A 83 -1.87 4.31 8.42
N TYR A 84 -3.14 4.10 8.14
CA TYR A 84 -4.03 3.30 8.98
C TYR A 84 -4.33 1.99 8.27
N VAL A 85 -4.12 0.89 8.97
CA VAL A 85 -4.37 -0.46 8.48
C VAL A 85 -5.69 -0.92 9.08
N HIS A 86 -6.65 -1.26 8.23
CA HIS A 86 -8.00 -1.70 8.57
C HIS A 86 -8.19 -3.15 8.11
N PRO A 87 -7.82 -4.14 8.94
CA PRO A 87 -8.16 -5.54 8.70
C PRO A 87 -9.66 -5.71 8.44
N ARG A 88 -10.05 -6.59 7.50
CA ARG A 88 -11.46 -6.73 7.10
C ARG A 88 -12.41 -7.14 8.23
N LEU A 89 -11.91 -7.88 9.23
CA LEU A 89 -12.67 -8.41 10.37
C LEU A 89 -12.03 -8.03 11.72
N GLY A 90 -11.05 -7.12 11.71
CA GLY A 90 -10.28 -6.76 12.90
C GLY A 90 -10.29 -5.25 13.15
N ASN A 91 -9.68 -4.85 14.26
CA ASN A 91 -9.58 -3.44 14.62
C ASN A 91 -8.56 -2.71 13.76
N ALA A 92 -8.87 -1.47 13.43
CA ALA A 92 -7.94 -0.57 12.76
C ALA A 92 -6.75 -0.25 13.69
N SER A 93 -5.57 -0.11 13.11
CA SER A 93 -4.38 0.34 13.83
C SER A 93 -3.56 1.30 12.99
N ARG A 94 -2.89 2.25 13.66
CA ARG A 94 -1.93 3.14 13.02
C ARG A 94 -0.64 2.37 12.74
N LEU A 95 -0.13 2.49 11.52
CA LEU A 95 1.19 2.05 11.10
C LEU A 95 2.04 3.30 10.85
N PRO A 96 2.97 3.62 11.76
CA PRO A 96 3.85 4.79 11.60
C PRO A 96 4.74 4.66 10.36
N SER A 97 5.17 5.81 9.84
CA SER A 97 6.22 5.86 8.82
C SER A 97 7.49 5.12 9.27
N GLY A 98 8.15 4.44 8.33
CA GLY A 98 9.30 3.57 8.58
C GLY A 98 8.94 2.20 9.17
N LYS A 99 7.65 1.86 9.29
CA LYS A 99 7.19 0.56 9.80
C LYS A 99 6.44 -0.26 8.74
N GLY A 100 6.47 -1.57 8.90
CA GLY A 100 5.66 -2.51 8.14
C GLY A 100 4.86 -3.43 9.05
N VAL A 101 3.78 -3.99 8.52
CA VAL A 101 2.89 -4.91 9.22
C VAL A 101 2.30 -5.95 8.29
N TRP A 102 2.05 -7.14 8.84
CA TRP A 102 1.33 -8.20 8.15
C TRP A 102 -0.15 -8.09 8.49
N MET A 103 -0.95 -7.63 7.54
CA MET A 103 -2.40 -7.49 7.67
C MET A 103 -3.08 -8.78 7.19
N ARG A 104 -3.72 -9.50 8.09
CA ARG A 104 -4.66 -10.59 7.79
C ARG A 104 -6.09 -10.06 7.88
N ARG A 105 -7.06 -10.85 7.41
CA ARG A 105 -8.49 -10.51 7.57
C ARG A 105 -8.88 -10.29 9.04
N ALA A 106 -8.44 -11.16 9.94
CA ALA A 106 -8.81 -11.12 11.36
C ALA A 106 -8.08 -10.05 12.17
N GLY A 107 -7.02 -9.43 11.64
CA GLY A 107 -6.18 -8.51 12.40
C GLY A 107 -4.82 -8.27 11.75
N SER A 108 -4.03 -7.40 12.36
CA SER A 108 -2.65 -7.13 11.98
C SER A 108 -1.67 -7.76 13.01
N SER A 109 -0.49 -8.17 12.55
CA SER A 109 0.54 -8.81 13.38
C SER A 109 1.55 -7.77 13.92
N TRP A 110 2.64 -8.22 14.52
CA TRP A 110 3.76 -7.37 14.95
C TRP A 110 4.27 -6.46 13.82
N GLN A 111 4.62 -5.23 14.20
CA GLN A 111 5.22 -4.26 13.30
C GLN A 111 6.74 -4.44 13.24
N TRP A 112 7.33 -4.35 12.05
CA TRP A 112 8.79 -4.35 11.84
C TRP A 112 9.27 -3.00 11.34
N SER A 113 10.58 -2.73 11.44
CA SER A 113 11.20 -1.59 10.77
C SER A 113 11.41 -1.90 9.30
N VAL A 114 10.98 -0.99 8.42
CA VAL A 114 11.20 -1.09 6.97
C VAL A 114 12.69 -1.01 6.68
N GLN A 115 13.22 -1.99 5.95
CA GLN A 115 14.61 -2.00 5.49
C GLN A 115 14.66 -1.64 3.99
N PRO A 116 15.30 -0.52 3.60
CA PRO A 116 15.41 -0.10 2.20
C PRO A 116 15.97 -1.16 1.26
N SER A 117 16.95 -1.95 1.72
CA SER A 117 17.62 -3.00 0.94
C SER A 117 16.66 -4.05 0.38
N ARG A 118 15.57 -4.36 1.09
CA ARG A 118 14.54 -5.29 0.62
C ARG A 118 13.91 -4.82 -0.70
N PHE A 119 13.67 -3.51 -0.83
CA PHE A 119 12.94 -2.94 -1.97
C PHE A 119 13.86 -2.75 -3.19
N ASN A 120 15.10 -2.32 -2.96
CA ASN A 120 16.08 -2.15 -4.03
C ASN A 120 16.34 -3.47 -4.78
N ASN A 121 16.40 -4.60 -4.06
CA ASN A 121 16.65 -5.91 -4.65
C ASN A 121 15.48 -6.47 -5.48
N GLN A 122 14.28 -5.86 -5.38
CA GLN A 122 13.11 -6.23 -6.16
C GLN A 122 12.92 -5.34 -7.41
N GLY A 123 13.86 -4.44 -7.67
CA GLY A 123 13.80 -3.49 -8.79
C GLY A 123 12.85 -2.31 -8.53
N TRP A 124 12.45 -2.07 -7.28
CA TRP A 124 11.78 -0.84 -6.90
C TRP A 124 12.77 0.34 -6.92
N PRO A 125 12.32 1.57 -7.20
CA PRO A 125 13.15 2.74 -6.95
C PRO A 125 13.52 2.82 -5.45
N ALA A 126 14.72 3.33 -5.17
CA ALA A 126 15.18 3.57 -3.80
C ALA A 126 14.20 4.49 -3.04
N PRO A 127 13.97 4.26 -1.74
CA PRO A 127 13.05 5.05 -0.92
C PRO A 127 13.36 6.54 -0.90
#